data_AF-A0A9W7D9I5-F1
#
_entry.id   AF-A0A9W7D9I5-F1
#
_cell.length_a   1.000
_cell.length_b   1.000
_cell.length_c   1.000
_cell.angle_alpha   90.00
_cell.angle_beta   90.00
_cell.angle_gamma   90.00
#
_symmetry.space_group_name_H-M   'P 1'
#
loop_
_entity.id
_entity.type
_entity.pdbx_description
1 polymer ?
#
loop_
_entity_poly.entity_id
_entity_poly.type
_entity_poly.pdbx_seq_one_letter_code
_entity_poly.pdbx_strand_id
1 'polypeptide(L)'
;MQLNYTCQSLRHKSSRPNRQYKHLALREDVGAPSRAKPSKYEATQKKKQAHEVNLKVSINLLRKEHQKLELRIQLLRYNIATKTTSWGVVSEYFRLLGHAFKSADNECNLDVHRAFLQATMAPDLLTETGCGIEALLKEHKRLSLYHPDTEVQLVHLDNSSHDVVHATVRVKVSIGLNTPQHAFPHFGE
;
A
#
# COMPACT_ATOMS: atom_id res chain seq x y z
N MET A 1 12.05 -66.72 -62.64
CA MET A 1 10.85 -66.00 -62.20
C MET A 1 10.36 -65.14 -63.35
N GLN A 2 9.07 -65.27 -63.67
CA GLN A 2 8.37 -64.90 -64.92
C GLN A 2 8.48 -63.38 -65.24
N LEU A 3 9.03 -62.99 -66.42
CA LEU A 3 8.37 -62.66 -67.70
C LEU A 3 7.24 -61.59 -67.61
N ASN A 4 7.59 -60.32 -67.92
CA ASN A 4 7.19 -59.53 -69.11
C ASN A 4 5.78 -58.86 -68.96
N TYR A 5 5.43 -57.67 -69.49
CA TYR A 5 5.74 -57.00 -70.75
C TYR A 5 5.47 -55.48 -70.66
N THR A 6 6.16 -54.71 -71.49
CA THR A 6 5.81 -53.35 -71.95
C THR A 6 4.65 -53.40 -72.94
N CYS A 7 3.76 -52.39 -72.98
CA CYS A 7 3.00 -52.10 -74.19
C CYS A 7 2.53 -50.64 -74.29
N GLN A 8 2.82 -50.03 -75.44
CA GLN A 8 2.26 -48.78 -75.93
C GLN A 8 0.77 -48.98 -76.30
N SER A 9 -0.04 -47.92 -76.28
CA SER A 9 -0.51 -47.27 -77.53
C SER A 9 -1.89 -46.61 -77.44
N LEU A 10 -2.10 -45.75 -78.44
CA LEU A 10 -3.34 -45.44 -79.18
C LEU A 10 -4.29 -44.34 -78.69
N ARG A 11 -4.34 -43.32 -79.56
CA ARG A 11 -5.41 -42.34 -79.75
C ARG A 11 -6.75 -43.05 -79.97
N HIS A 12 -7.84 -42.43 -79.50
CA HIS A 12 -9.06 -42.37 -80.30
C HIS A 12 -9.80 -41.05 -80.07
N LYS A 13 -10.26 -40.46 -81.17
CA LYS A 13 -11.12 -39.28 -81.28
C LYS A 13 -12.61 -39.71 -81.28
N SER A 14 -13.49 -38.71 -81.12
CA SER A 14 -14.94 -38.67 -81.39
C SER A 14 -15.82 -39.27 -80.27
N SER A 15 -17.01 -38.77 -79.93
CA SER A 15 -18.02 -38.02 -80.71
C SER A 15 -18.97 -37.21 -79.80
N ARG A 16 -19.60 -36.17 -80.38
CA ARG A 16 -20.49 -35.12 -79.81
C ARG A 16 -21.95 -35.65 -79.62
N PRO A 17 -23.03 -34.89 -79.24
CA PRO A 17 -23.16 -33.43 -79.02
C PRO A 17 -24.13 -32.93 -77.88
N ASN A 18 -24.08 -31.61 -77.63
CA ASN A 18 -25.20 -30.67 -77.36
C ASN A 18 -26.04 -30.73 -76.05
N ARG A 19 -25.92 -29.69 -75.19
CA ARG A 19 -26.97 -28.68 -74.88
C ARG A 19 -26.64 -27.85 -73.62
N GLN A 20 -26.07 -26.67 -73.88
CA GLN A 20 -26.44 -25.35 -73.32
C GLN A 20 -27.21 -25.29 -71.98
N TYR A 21 -26.56 -24.82 -70.91
CA TYR A 21 -27.19 -24.00 -69.85
C TYR A 21 -26.18 -22.97 -69.28
N LYS A 22 -26.65 -21.72 -69.17
CA LYS A 22 -25.98 -20.56 -68.54
C LYS A 22 -25.76 -20.82 -67.05
N HIS A 23 -24.58 -20.55 -66.48
CA HIS A 23 -24.45 -20.28 -65.04
C HIS A 23 -23.26 -19.37 -64.68
N LEU A 24 -23.62 -18.30 -63.96
CA LEU A 24 -23.01 -17.74 -62.74
C LEU A 24 -21.69 -16.96 -62.77
N ALA A 25 -21.81 -15.79 -62.14
CA ALA A 25 -20.84 -14.74 -61.87
C ALA A 25 -19.70 -15.15 -60.91
N LEU A 26 -18.65 -14.33 -60.85
CA LEU A 26 -18.29 -13.64 -59.61
C LEU A 26 -17.46 -12.39 -59.94
N ARG A 27 -17.94 -11.22 -59.51
CA ARG A 27 -17.14 -10.00 -59.36
C ARG A 27 -16.18 -10.24 -58.19
N GLU A 28 -14.91 -9.90 -58.38
CA GLU A 28 -14.00 -9.67 -57.26
C GLU A 28 -14.35 -8.32 -56.62
N ASP A 29 -15.27 -8.34 -55.65
CA ASP A 29 -15.43 -7.23 -54.73
C ASP A 29 -14.35 -7.36 -53.65
N VAL A 30 -13.30 -6.52 -53.76
CA VAL A 30 -12.33 -6.30 -52.69
C VAL A 30 -13.07 -5.62 -51.53
N GLY A 31 -13.65 -6.45 -50.66
CA GLY A 31 -14.29 -6.01 -49.43
C GLY A 31 -13.27 -5.37 -48.49
N ALA A 32 -13.45 -4.07 -48.25
CA ALA A 32 -12.81 -3.37 -47.14
C ALA A 32 -13.04 -4.14 -45.81
N PRO A 33 -12.10 -4.10 -44.84
CA PRO A 33 -12.26 -4.84 -43.60
C PRO A 33 -13.48 -4.31 -42.85
N SER A 34 -14.49 -5.18 -42.67
CA SER A 34 -15.65 -4.91 -41.84
C SER A 34 -15.16 -4.64 -40.41
N ARG A 35 -15.21 -3.38 -39.99
CA ARG A 35 -14.94 -2.97 -38.61
C ARG A 35 -16.05 -3.55 -37.74
N ALA A 36 -15.81 -4.73 -37.18
CA ALA A 36 -16.70 -5.37 -36.23
C ALA A 36 -17.05 -4.36 -35.12
N LYS A 37 -18.33 -3.99 -35.03
CA LYS A 37 -18.81 -3.09 -33.99
C LYS A 37 -18.68 -3.85 -32.66
N PRO A 38 -17.98 -3.32 -31.66
CA PRO A 38 -17.80 -4.02 -30.40
C PRO A 38 -19.16 -4.36 -29.80
N SER A 39 -19.29 -5.57 -29.28
CA SER A 39 -20.54 -6.04 -28.67
C SER A 39 -20.95 -5.08 -27.54
N LYS A 40 -22.27 -4.87 -27.36
CA LYS A 40 -22.80 -4.07 -26.23
C LYS A 40 -22.20 -4.51 -24.89
N TYR A 41 -21.91 -5.80 -24.75
CA TYR A 41 -21.24 -6.37 -23.57
C TYR A 41 -19.82 -5.81 -23.39
N GLU A 42 -18.99 -5.83 -24.44
CA GLU A 42 -17.61 -5.33 -24.42
C GLU A 42 -17.54 -3.83 -24.13
N ALA A 43 -18.46 -3.05 -24.71
CA ALA A 43 -18.57 -1.61 -24.45
C ALA A 43 -18.96 -1.31 -22.99
N THR A 44 -19.84 -2.13 -22.41
CA THR A 44 -20.26 -1.98 -21.01
C THR A 44 -19.12 -2.36 -20.05
N GLN A 45 -18.36 -3.40 -20.38
CA GLN A 45 -17.21 -3.84 -19.58
C GLN A 45 -16.06 -2.83 -19.62
N LYS A 46 -15.78 -2.23 -20.78
CA LYS A 46 -14.80 -1.13 -20.90
C LYS A 46 -15.19 0.09 -20.07
N LYS A 47 -16.47 0.45 -20.01
CA LYS A 47 -16.96 1.55 -19.16
C LYS A 47 -16.78 1.25 -17.67
N LYS A 48 -17.05 0.01 -17.24
CA LYS A 48 -16.84 -0.41 -15.84
C LYS A 48 -15.36 -0.36 -15.45
N GLN A 49 -14.46 -0.87 -16.31
CA GLN A 49 -13.01 -0.80 -16.08
C GLN A 49 -12.49 0.63 -16.04
N ALA A 50 -12.94 1.49 -16.96
CA ALA A 50 -12.55 2.90 -16.96
C ALA A 50 -13.01 3.63 -15.68
N HIS A 51 -14.22 3.32 -15.20
CA HIS A 51 -14.73 3.87 -13.95
C HIS A 51 -13.96 3.37 -12.73
N GLU A 52 -13.60 2.08 -12.68
CA GLU A 52 -12.81 1.50 -11.60
C GLU A 52 -11.40 2.11 -11.53
N VAL A 53 -10.75 2.29 -12.68
CA VAL A 53 -9.45 2.95 -12.77
C VAL A 53 -9.57 4.41 -12.30
N ASN A 54 -10.60 5.13 -12.74
CA ASN A 54 -10.82 6.52 -12.33
C ASN A 54 -11.08 6.64 -10.81
N LEU A 55 -11.85 5.72 -10.22
CA LEU A 55 -12.05 5.63 -8.77
C LEU A 55 -10.74 5.41 -8.02
N LYS A 56 -9.90 4.47 -8.47
CA LYS A 56 -8.58 4.21 -7.87
C LYS A 56 -7.68 5.44 -7.92
N VAL A 57 -7.67 6.17 -9.03
CA VAL A 57 -6.93 7.43 -9.17
C VAL A 57 -7.46 8.49 -8.19
N SER A 58 -8.78 8.66 -8.12
CA SER A 58 -9.41 9.63 -7.22
C SER A 58 -9.15 9.33 -5.75
N ILE A 59 -9.24 8.06 -5.33
CA ILE A 59 -8.92 7.63 -3.97
C ILE A 59 -7.44 7.93 -3.64
N ASN A 60 -6.54 7.62 -4.57
CA ASN A 60 -5.12 7.89 -4.37
C ASN A 60 -4.82 9.39 -4.29
N LEU A 61 -5.51 10.22 -5.09
CA LEU A 61 -5.40 11.68 -5.01
C LEU A 61 -5.87 12.20 -3.65
N LEU A 62 -7.06 11.78 -3.21
CA LEU A 62 -7.61 12.17 -1.91
C LEU A 62 -6.71 11.74 -0.74
N ARG A 63 -6.13 10.53 -0.80
CA ARG A 63 -5.15 10.07 0.19
C ARG A 63 -3.89 10.95 0.21
N LYS A 64 -3.37 11.33 -0.96
CA LYS A 64 -2.22 12.25 -1.05
C LYS A 64 -2.55 13.64 -0.51
N GLU A 65 -3.74 14.15 -0.80
CA GLU A 65 -4.20 15.43 -0.27
C GLU A 65 -4.38 15.39 1.25
N HIS A 66 -4.95 14.31 1.78
CA HIS A 66 -5.07 14.08 3.21
C HIS A 66 -3.70 14.08 3.89
N GLN A 67 -2.76 13.29 3.38
CA GLN A 67 -1.38 13.25 3.89
C GLN A 67 -0.70 14.63 3.82
N LYS A 68 -0.88 15.38 2.72
CA LYS A 68 -0.34 16.73 2.58
C LYS A 68 -0.94 17.71 3.59
N LEU A 69 -2.24 17.61 3.85
CA LEU A 69 -2.92 18.45 4.84
C LEU A 69 -2.46 18.08 6.25
N GLU A 70 -2.33 16.79 6.57
CA GLU A 70 -1.76 16.34 7.85
C GLU A 70 -0.34 16.87 8.05
N LEU A 71 0.53 16.77 7.04
CA LEU A 71 1.89 17.32 7.10
C LEU A 71 1.90 18.84 7.32
N ARG A 72 1.00 19.58 6.65
CA ARG A 72 0.86 21.02 6.88
C ARG A 72 0.39 21.34 8.29
N ILE A 73 -0.57 20.59 8.82
CA ILE A 73 -1.03 20.75 10.20
C ILE A 73 0.11 20.45 11.18
N GLN A 74 0.91 19.40 10.94
CA GLN A 74 2.07 19.08 11.76
C GLN A 74 3.13 20.19 11.73
N LEU A 75 3.44 20.74 10.55
CA LEU A 75 4.37 21.85 10.40
C LEU A 75 3.88 23.13 11.09
N LEU A 76 2.57 23.42 10.98
CA LEU A 76 1.96 24.55 11.68
C LEU A 76 2.00 24.37 13.20
N ARG A 77 1.73 23.16 13.70
CA ARG A 77 1.88 22.84 15.13
C ARG A 77 3.32 23.03 15.61
N TYR A 78 4.30 22.58 14.82
CA TYR A 78 5.71 22.81 15.09
C TYR A 78 6.07 24.31 15.11
N ASN A 79 5.56 25.09 14.16
CA ASN A 79 5.80 26.54 14.11
C ASN A 79 5.08 27.33 15.22
N ILE A 80 3.93 26.84 15.72
CA ILE A 80 3.25 27.42 16.90
C ILE A 80 4.03 27.10 18.18
N ALA A 81 4.78 26.00 18.20
CA ALA A 81 5.62 25.57 19.31
C ALA A 81 6.89 26.43 19.53
N THR A 82 7.11 27.52 18.78
CA THR A 82 8.20 28.47 19.05
C THR A 82 8.03 29.24 20.38
N LYS A 83 6.90 29.05 21.09
CA LYS A 83 6.76 29.29 22.54
C LYS A 83 6.48 27.96 23.22
N THR A 84 7.51 27.13 23.44
CA THR A 84 7.35 25.79 24.04
C THR A 84 6.92 25.91 25.50
N THR A 85 5.63 25.73 25.77
CA THR A 85 5.13 25.43 27.12
C THR A 85 5.38 23.96 27.42
N SER A 86 5.59 23.61 28.69
CA SER A 86 5.71 22.22 29.16
C SER A 86 4.54 21.37 28.65
N TRP A 87 3.33 21.92 28.65
CA TRP A 87 2.14 21.32 28.04
C TRP A 87 2.31 20.95 26.57
N GLY A 88 2.83 21.88 25.75
CA GLY A 88 3.06 21.66 24.33
C GLY A 88 4.04 20.50 24.11
N VAL A 89 5.14 20.48 24.86
CA VAL A 89 6.13 19.40 24.83
C VAL A 89 5.51 18.06 25.17
N VAL A 90 4.74 17.98 26.27
CA VAL A 90 4.11 16.72 26.70
C VAL A 90 3.06 16.24 25.68
N SER A 91 2.28 17.16 25.09
CA SER A 91 1.31 16.80 24.05
C SER A 91 1.97 16.21 22.81
N GLU A 92 3.10 16.78 22.40
CA GLU A 92 3.86 16.35 21.23
C GLU A 92 4.62 15.05 21.50
N TYR A 93 5.13 14.86 22.72
CA TYR A 93 5.71 13.60 23.16
C TYR A 93 4.73 12.43 22.98
N PHE A 94 3.51 12.52 23.51
CA PHE A 94 2.53 11.43 23.36
C PHE A 94 2.06 11.23 21.93
N ARG A 95 1.99 12.30 21.13
CA ARG A 95 1.70 12.20 19.69
C ARG A 95 2.76 11.37 18.97
N LEU A 96 4.04 11.68 19.19
CA LEU A 96 5.17 10.97 18.57
C LEU A 96 5.30 9.54 19.09
N LEU A 97 5.10 9.34 20.40
CA LEU A 97 5.10 8.03 21.02
C LEU A 97 4.05 7.09 20.42
N GLY A 98 2.83 7.59 20.18
CA GLY A 98 1.77 6.80 19.54
C GLY A 98 2.12 6.35 18.11
N HIS A 99 2.97 7.09 17.40
CA HIS A 99 3.49 6.68 16.09
C HIS A 99 4.68 5.72 16.19
N ALA A 100 5.49 5.83 17.26
CA ALA A 100 6.64 4.95 17.49
C ALA A 100 6.24 3.48 17.62
N PHE A 101 5.09 3.18 18.26
CA PHE A 101 4.58 1.81 18.42
C PHE A 101 4.06 1.20 17.12
N LYS A 102 3.43 2.00 16.26
CA LYS A 102 2.74 1.53 15.06
C LYS A 102 3.66 1.24 13.88
N SER A 103 4.96 1.44 14.05
CA SER A 103 5.88 1.39 12.93
C SER A 103 7.26 0.88 13.31
N ALA A 104 7.38 -0.44 13.33
CA ALA A 104 8.68 -1.12 13.37
C ALA A 104 9.55 -0.87 12.11
N ASP A 105 8.93 -0.39 11.01
CA ASP A 105 9.56 -0.28 9.67
C ASP A 105 9.92 1.14 9.21
N ASN A 106 9.58 2.19 9.97
CA ASN A 106 9.86 3.57 9.54
C ASN A 106 11.08 4.15 10.27
N GLU A 107 12.28 3.85 9.78
CA GLU A 107 13.54 4.52 10.21
C GLU A 107 13.41 6.06 10.21
N CYS A 108 12.69 6.62 9.23
CA CYS A 108 12.45 8.06 9.11
C CYS A 108 11.66 8.65 10.30
N ASN A 109 10.80 7.87 10.97
CA ASN A 109 10.08 8.32 12.17
C ASN A 109 10.96 8.26 13.43
N LEU A 110 11.96 7.38 13.46
CA LEU A 110 12.90 7.27 14.59
C LEU A 110 13.82 8.48 14.67
N ASP A 111 14.28 9.01 13.53
CA ASP A 111 15.13 10.21 13.50
C ASP A 111 14.38 11.44 13.99
N VAL A 112 13.13 11.63 13.56
CA VAL A 112 12.27 12.73 14.04
C VAL A 112 11.97 12.59 15.54
N HIS A 113 11.68 11.38 16.01
CA HIS A 113 11.43 11.12 17.42
C HIS A 113 12.70 11.38 18.25
N ARG A 114 13.87 10.91 17.80
CA ARG A 114 15.16 11.14 18.45
C ARG A 114 15.48 12.64 18.53
N ALA A 115 15.35 13.37 17.42
CA ALA A 115 15.62 14.81 17.38
C ALA A 115 14.68 15.59 18.32
N PHE A 116 13.41 15.20 18.38
CA PHE A 116 12.45 15.79 19.31
C PHE A 116 12.86 15.55 20.77
N LEU A 117 13.20 14.31 21.14
CA LEU A 117 13.62 13.99 22.51
C LEU A 117 14.90 14.74 22.88
N GLN A 118 15.87 14.85 21.96
CA GLN A 118 17.10 15.62 22.17
C GLN A 118 16.85 17.12 22.38
N ALA A 119 15.85 17.68 21.71
CA ALA A 119 15.53 19.10 21.83
C ALA A 119 14.69 19.43 23.08
N THR A 120 13.99 18.45 23.66
CA THR A 120 12.96 18.71 24.68
C THR A 120 13.20 18.04 26.02
N MET A 121 14.03 17.00 26.09
CA MET A 121 14.31 16.25 27.31
C MET A 121 15.69 16.60 27.86
N ALA A 122 15.83 16.52 29.18
CA ALA A 122 17.13 16.65 29.82
C ALA A 122 18.05 15.47 29.43
N PRO A 123 19.37 15.69 29.29
CA PRO A 123 20.32 14.62 28.90
C PRO A 123 20.34 13.45 29.88
N ASP A 124 20.04 13.71 31.14
CA ASP A 124 20.02 12.81 32.28
C ASP A 124 18.61 12.32 32.66
N LEU A 125 17.66 12.37 31.71
CA LEU A 125 16.32 11.80 31.88
C LEU A 125 16.39 10.35 32.36
N LEU A 126 15.75 10.06 33.50
CA LEU A 126 15.65 8.71 34.03
C LEU A 126 14.47 7.96 33.38
N THR A 127 14.72 6.71 33.01
CA THR A 127 13.70 5.77 32.50
C THR A 127 13.66 4.51 33.35
N GLU A 128 12.69 3.63 33.11
CA GLU A 128 12.63 2.33 33.82
C GLU A 128 13.89 1.49 33.54
N THR A 129 14.50 1.70 32.37
CA THR A 129 15.57 0.87 31.83
C THR A 129 16.96 1.50 31.90
N GLY A 130 17.08 2.77 32.31
CA GLY A 130 18.37 3.45 32.40
C GLY A 130 18.28 4.97 32.45
N CYS A 131 19.31 5.64 31.92
CA CYS A 131 19.43 7.09 31.89
C CYS A 131 19.71 7.57 30.46
N GLY A 132 19.09 8.69 30.10
CA GLY A 132 19.24 9.39 28.84
C GLY A 132 18.32 8.89 27.72
N ILE A 133 18.38 9.62 26.61
CA ILE A 133 17.49 9.45 25.45
C ILE A 133 17.63 8.08 24.80
N GLU A 134 18.84 7.50 24.79
CA GLU A 134 19.07 6.18 24.20
C GLU A 134 18.39 5.07 25.02
N ALA A 135 18.35 5.19 26.35
CA ALA A 135 17.61 4.27 27.20
C ALA A 135 16.11 4.36 26.90
N LEU A 136 15.56 5.57 26.76
CA LEU A 136 14.15 5.79 26.42
C LEU A 136 13.78 5.19 25.05
N LEU A 137 14.60 5.41 24.03
CA LEU A 137 14.36 4.85 22.69
C LEU A 137 14.42 3.32 22.68
N LYS A 138 15.36 2.73 23.43
CA LYS A 138 15.47 1.28 23.60
C LYS A 138 14.23 0.69 24.28
N GLU A 139 13.69 1.39 25.28
CA GLU A 139 12.46 1.01 25.97
C GLU A 139 11.25 1.04 25.04
N HIS A 140 11.07 2.13 24.29
CA HIS A 140 10.00 2.24 23.29
C HIS A 140 10.10 1.14 22.22
N LYS A 141 11.31 0.85 21.72
CA LYS A 141 11.54 -0.23 20.77
C LYS A 141 11.16 -1.60 21.35
N ARG A 142 11.58 -1.88 22.58
CA ARG A 142 11.26 -3.14 23.28
C ARG A 142 9.76 -3.31 23.45
N LEU A 143 9.07 -2.28 23.94
CA LEU A 143 7.61 -2.30 24.11
C LEU A 143 6.88 -2.50 22.78
N SER A 144 7.39 -1.93 21.68
CA SER A 144 6.85 -2.13 20.33
C SER A 144 6.98 -3.58 19.84
N LEU A 145 8.02 -4.31 20.26
CA LEU A 145 8.16 -5.74 19.95
C LEU A 145 7.13 -6.59 20.71
N TYR A 146 6.88 -6.24 21.97
CA TYR A 146 5.95 -6.99 22.83
C TYR A 146 4.50 -6.76 22.40
N HIS A 147 4.22 -5.52 21.98
CA HIS A 147 2.88 -5.00 21.73
C HIS A 147 2.86 -4.14 20.46
N PRO A 148 2.96 -4.74 19.26
CA PRO A 148 3.04 -3.99 18.00
C PRO A 148 1.77 -3.18 17.68
N ASP A 149 0.62 -3.60 18.22
CA ASP A 149 -0.67 -2.94 18.01
C ASP A 149 -1.02 -1.95 19.15
N THR A 150 -0.02 -1.48 19.92
CA THR A 150 -0.28 -0.54 21.00
C THR A 150 -0.84 0.78 20.47
N GLU A 151 -2.00 1.16 21.00
CA GLU A 151 -2.59 2.47 20.78
C GLU A 151 -2.45 3.31 22.05
N VAL A 152 -1.68 4.39 21.97
CA VAL A 152 -1.57 5.40 23.05
C VAL A 152 -2.40 6.61 22.65
N GLN A 153 -3.33 7.02 23.51
CA GLN A 153 -4.14 8.22 23.35
C GLN A 153 -4.01 9.11 24.57
N LEU A 154 -3.59 10.36 24.36
CA LEU A 154 -3.60 11.37 25.42
C LEU A 154 -5.05 11.83 25.66
N VAL A 155 -5.54 11.61 26.87
CA VAL A 155 -6.93 11.91 27.26
C VAL A 155 -7.03 13.27 27.93
N HIS A 156 -6.07 13.59 28.79
CA HIS A 156 -6.07 14.82 29.57
C HIS A 156 -4.65 15.23 29.92
N LEU A 157 -4.42 16.53 30.00
CA LEU A 157 -3.23 17.13 30.59
C LEU A 157 -3.70 18.06 31.70
N ASP A 158 -2.94 18.11 32.79
CA ASP A 158 -3.18 19.00 33.92
C ASP A 158 -1.88 19.65 34.37
N ASN A 159 -1.94 20.94 34.71
CA ASN A 159 -0.81 21.69 35.21
C ASN A 159 -0.90 21.71 36.74
N SER A 160 -0.35 20.66 37.35
CA SER A 160 -0.32 20.54 38.81
C SER A 160 0.59 21.58 39.48
N SER A 161 1.65 22.04 38.80
CA SER A 161 2.55 23.11 39.24
C SER A 161 3.35 23.70 38.05
N HIS A 162 4.22 24.68 38.31
CA HIS A 162 5.03 25.33 37.27
C HIS A 162 5.92 24.37 36.47
N ASP A 163 6.43 23.31 37.11
CA ASP A 163 7.40 22.40 36.51
C ASP A 163 6.88 20.96 36.34
N VAL A 164 5.62 20.70 36.73
CA VAL A 164 5.02 19.37 36.67
C VAL A 164 3.72 19.39 35.88
N VAL A 165 3.73 18.67 34.76
CA VAL A 165 2.56 18.39 33.93
C VAL A 165 2.14 16.95 34.18
N HIS A 166 0.89 16.76 34.59
CA HIS A 166 0.27 15.45 34.70
C HIS A 166 -0.40 15.09 33.38
N ALA A 167 -0.10 13.90 32.87
CA ALA A 167 -0.71 13.37 31.66
C ALA A 167 -1.53 12.12 31.96
N THR A 168 -2.81 12.18 31.64
CA THR A 168 -3.68 11.00 31.66
C THR A 168 -3.73 10.42 30.26
N VAL A 169 -3.24 9.20 30.11
CA VAL A 169 -3.25 8.47 28.85
C VAL A 169 -4.14 7.24 28.93
N ARG A 170 -4.81 6.95 27.82
CA ARG A 170 -5.47 5.67 27.57
C ARG A 170 -4.55 4.84 26.69
N VAL A 171 -4.14 3.69 27.21
CA VAL A 171 -3.32 2.73 26.47
C VAL A 171 -4.17 1.50 26.18
N LYS A 172 -4.22 1.10 24.92
CA LYS A 172 -4.82 -0.17 24.47
C LYS A 172 -3.71 -1.06 23.96
N VAL A 173 -3.65 -2.27 24.50
CA VAL A 173 -2.61 -3.25 24.21
C VAL A 173 -3.27 -4.57 23.82
N SER A 174 -2.79 -5.17 22.73
CA SER A 174 -3.11 -6.55 22.37
C SER A 174 -2.01 -7.47 22.92
N ILE A 175 -2.40 -8.44 23.74
CA ILE A 175 -1.49 -9.49 24.23
C ILE A 175 -1.62 -10.68 23.27
N GLY A 176 -0.58 -10.90 22.47
CA GLY A 176 -0.50 -11.99 21.49
C GLY A 176 0.76 -12.82 21.70
N LEU A 177 1.04 -13.77 20.78
CA LEU A 177 2.20 -14.68 20.88
C LEU A 177 3.55 -13.95 20.93
N ASN A 178 3.64 -12.74 20.39
CA ASN A 178 4.85 -11.92 20.44
C ASN A 178 5.22 -11.57 21.89
N THR A 179 4.24 -11.31 22.75
CA THR A 179 4.47 -10.90 24.14
C THR A 179 5.24 -11.98 24.93
N PRO A 180 4.82 -13.24 25.03
CA PRO A 180 5.58 -14.25 25.75
C PRO A 180 6.92 -14.59 25.08
N GLN A 181 6.99 -14.61 23.75
CA GLN A 181 8.26 -14.87 23.04
C GLN A 181 9.35 -13.84 23.37
N HIS A 182 8.97 -12.57 23.56
CA HIS A 182 9.92 -11.47 23.73
C HIS A 182 10.05 -11.01 25.20
N ALA A 183 9.01 -11.18 26.02
CA ALA A 183 9.03 -10.84 27.45
C ALA A 183 9.54 -12.00 28.32
N PHE A 184 9.31 -13.25 27.89
CA PHE A 184 9.68 -14.45 28.62
C PHE A 184 10.37 -15.48 27.73
N PRO A 185 11.57 -15.17 27.20
CA PRO A 185 12.27 -16.05 26.26
C PRO A 185 12.64 -17.43 26.85
N HIS A 186 12.57 -17.59 28.18
CA HIS A 186 12.87 -18.83 28.91
C HIS A 186 11.68 -19.78 29.07
N PHE A 187 10.46 -19.42 28.65
CA PHE A 187 9.30 -20.32 28.74
C PHE A 187 9.17 -21.30 27.55
N GLY A 188 10.11 -21.26 26.61
CA GLY A 188 10.15 -22.13 25.44
C GLY A 188 11.20 -23.25 25.48
N GLU A 189 11.92 -23.42 26.60
CA GLU A 189 12.84 -24.53 26.85
C GLU A 189 12.17 -25.68 27.61
#